data_AF-A0AA37TYD5-F1
#
_entry.id   AF-A0AA37TYD5-F1
#
_cell.length_a   1.000
_cell.length_b   1.000
_cell.length_c   1.000
_cell.angle_alpha   90.00
_cell.angle_beta   90.00
_cell.angle_gamma   90.00
#
_symmetry.space_group_name_H-M   'P 1'
#
loop_
_entity.id
_entity.type
_entity.pdbx_description
1 polymer ?
#
loop_
_entity_poly.entity_id
_entity_poly.type
_entity_poly.pdbx_seq_one_letter_code
_entity_poly.pdbx_strand_id
1 'polypeptide(L)' 'MRLLIAALLLTACSDPFIGAGVGFGPNGATVRPVISGAIGNGRISYSP' A
#
# COMPACT_ATOMS: atom_id res chain seq x y z
N MET A 1 3.67 26.37 12.88
CA MET A 1 2.51 25.54 12.45
C MET A 1 2.57 25.10 10.98
N ARG A 2 2.91 25.96 10.02
CA ARG A 2 2.94 25.64 8.58
C ARG A 2 3.84 24.45 8.17
N LEU A 3 5.02 24.33 8.79
CA LEU A 3 5.99 23.26 8.48
C LEU A 3 5.50 21.86 8.92
N LEU A 4 4.73 21.80 10.02
CA LEU A 4 4.21 20.53 10.54
C LEU A 4 3.17 19.93 9.58
N ILE A 5 2.33 20.78 8.99
CA ILE A 5 1.29 20.38 8.03
C ILE A 5 1.94 19.88 6.73
N ALA A 6 2.99 20.56 6.25
CA ALA A 6 3.73 20.12 5.06
C ALA A 6 4.40 18.76 5.26
N ALA A 7 4.94 18.50 6.46
CA ALA A 7 5.53 17.20 6.79
C ALA A 7 4.47 16.08 6.78
N LEU A 8 3.30 16.29 7.40
CA LEU A 8 2.21 15.31 7.39
C LEU A 8 1.68 14.98 5.97
N LEU A 9 1.62 15.98 5.08
CA LEU A 9 1.19 15.76 3.70
C LEU A 9 2.23 14.96 2.89
N LEU A 10 3.52 15.14 3.18
CA LEU A 10 4.59 14.36 2.56
C LEU A 10 4.58 12.90 3.02
N THR A 11 4.27 12.63 4.29
CA THR A 11 4.21 11.24 4.79
C THR A 11 3.06 10.48 4.14
N ALA A 12 1.88 11.09 3.99
CA ALA A 12 0.72 10.47 3.35
C ALA A 12 0.95 10.14 1.86
N CYS A 13 1.83 10.89 1.18
CA CYS A 13 2.23 10.63 -0.19
C CYS A 13 3.33 9.56 -0.31
N SER A 14 4.01 9.25 0.80
CA SER A 14 5.18 8.38 0.87
C SER A 14 4.93 7.16 1.74
N ASP A 15 3.71 6.61 1.70
CA ASP A 15 3.33 5.38 2.41
C ASP A 15 3.33 4.18 1.43
N PRO A 16 4.50 3.64 1.03
CA PRO A 16 4.56 2.36 0.35
C PRO A 16 4.24 1.25 1.35
N PHE A 17 3.25 0.44 1.01
CA PHE A 17 2.89 -0.78 1.71
C PHE A 17 3.31 -1.99 0.88
N ILE A 18 4.09 -2.86 1.50
CA ILE A 18 4.43 -4.19 0.97
C ILE A 18 3.79 -5.22 1.89
N GLY A 19 2.94 -6.07 1.33
CA GLY A 19 2.27 -7.13 2.05
C GLY A 19 2.06 -8.37 1.21
N ALA A 20 1.37 -9.35 1.78
CA ALA A 20 0.95 -10.55 1.08
C ALA A 20 -0.50 -10.86 1.45
N GLY A 21 -1.34 -11.08 0.45
CA GLY A 21 -2.66 -11.66 0.61
C GLY A 21 -2.54 -13.18 0.71
N VAL A 22 -3.24 -13.77 1.67
CA VAL A 22 -3.39 -15.22 1.81
C VAL A 22 -4.82 -15.61 1.49
N GLY A 23 -5.00 -16.47 0.48
CA GLY A 23 -6.27 -17.05 0.11
C GLY A 23 -6.26 -18.55 0.34
N PHE A 24 -7.32 -19.11 0.92
CA PHE A 24 -7.49 -20.55 1.09
C PHE A 24 -8.58 -21.04 0.15
N GLY A 25 -8.31 -22.12 -0.60
CA GLY A 25 -9.26 -22.71 -1.54
C GLY A 25 -9.12 -24.22 -1.66
N PRO A 26 -9.90 -24.85 -2.57
CA PRO A 26 -9.91 -26.30 -2.74
C PRO A 26 -8.54 -26.92 -3.08
N ASN A 27 -7.66 -26.10 -3.65
CA ASN A 27 -6.30 -26.49 -4.07
C ASN A 27 -5.21 -26.07 -3.05
N GLY A 28 -5.60 -25.71 -1.82
CA GLY A 28 -4.68 -25.30 -0.75
C GLY A 28 -4.59 -23.78 -0.55
N ALA A 29 -3.47 -23.35 0.03
CA ALA A 29 -3.21 -21.94 0.31
C ALA A 29 -2.49 -21.27 -0.86
N THR A 30 -2.99 -20.12 -1.30
CA THR A 30 -2.36 -19.25 -2.30
C THR A 30 -1.85 -18.00 -1.61
N VAL A 31 -0.56 -17.70 -1.79
CA VAL A 31 0.06 -16.46 -1.30
C VAL A 31 0.27 -15.55 -2.50
N ARG A 32 -0.32 -14.35 -2.46
CA ARG A 32 -0.16 -13.34 -3.50
C ARG A 32 0.54 -12.12 -2.91
N PRO A 33 1.72 -11.73 -3.40
CA PRO A 33 2.35 -10.50 -2.96
C PRO A 33 1.49 -9.32 -3.40
N VAL A 34 1.34 -8.33 -2.53
CA VAL A 34 0.60 -7.09 -2.82
C VAL A 34 1.52 -5.92 -2.52
N ILE A 35 1.73 -5.09 -3.52
CA ILE A 35 2.49 -3.84 -3.40
C ILE A 35 1.50 -2.71 -3.63
N SER A 36 1.40 -1.80 -2.68
CA SER A 36 0.57 -0.61 -2.83
C SER A 36 1.30 0.64 -2.37
N GLY A 37 0.93 1.80 -2.91
CA GLY A 37 1.50 3.07 -2.51
C GLY A 37 0.54 4.21 -2.81
N ALA A 38 0.72 5.32 -2.12
CA ALA A 38 0.07 6.57 -2.47
C ALA A 38 0.92 7.33 -3.50
N ILE A 39 0.29 7.88 -4.53
CA ILE A 39 0.91 8.87 -5.42
C ILE A 39 -0.09 10.02 -5.59
N GLY A 40 0.22 11.18 -5.01
CA GLY A 40 -0.72 12.30 -4.92
C GLY A 40 -1.96 11.95 -4.10
N ASN A 41 -3.16 12.17 -4.64
CA ASN A 41 -4.44 11.82 -4.00
C ASN A 41 -4.95 10.42 -4.36
N GLY A 42 -4.17 9.62 -5.08
CA GLY A 42 -4.54 8.29 -5.55
C GLY A 42 -3.78 7.17 -4.82
N ARG A 43 -4.43 6.02 -4.65
CA ARG A 43 -3.80 4.79 -4.15
C ARG A 43 -3.60 3.82 -5.31
N ILE A 44 -2.37 3.37 -5.51
CA ILE A 44 -2.01 2.38 -6.53
C ILE A 44 -1.82 1.04 -5.83
N SER A 45 -2.34 -0.04 -6.40
CA SER A 45 -2.14 -1.40 -5.90
C SER A 45 -1.81 -2.32 -7.07
N TYR A 46 -0.78 -3.13 -6.91
CA TYR A 46 -0.32 -4.14 -7.86
C TYR A 46 -0.28 -5.51 -7.17
N SER A 47 -0.91 -6.49 -7.80
CA SER A 47 -0.80 -7.91 -7.45
C SER A 47 -0.47 -8.66 -8.74
N PRO A 48 0.69 -9.31 -8.85
CA PRO A 48 0.97 -10.25 -9.93
C PRO A 48 0.05 -11.48 -9.87
#